data_AF-A0A0C2DKL3-F1
#
_entry.id   AF-A0A0C2DKL3-F1
#
_cell.length_a   1.000
_cell.length_b   1.000
_cell.length_c   1.000
_cell.angle_alpha   90.00
_cell.angle_beta   90.00
_cell.angle_gamma   90.00
#
_symmetry.space_group_name_H-M   'P 1'
#
loop_
_entity.id
_entity.type
_entity.pdbx_description
1 polymer ?
#
loop_
_entity_poly.entity_id
_entity_poly.type
_entity_poly.pdbx_seq_one_letter_code
_entity_poly.pdbx_strand_id
1 'polypeptide(L)'
;MSLPTQPRRRTSVVHLFNSSQLLKELFQFKVEPYHVGDPYVPLYKEHDRIIRAIRSSVRHSLTSMFVTSATTAVAFISNLTSYIIVLRCFAIYAAITVVINYVLVALLLPSTMTLCCKETYRRFIPEFETAPKLAYIMFRYRYVITAAAAVATVTAVIITFVKPGLPMPRYNPAKVSAM
;
A
#
# COMPACT_ATOMS: atom_id res chain seq x y z
N MET A 1 -5.61 -32.78 48.55
CA MET A 1 -6.80 -31.92 48.46
C MET A 1 -6.81 -31.29 47.07
N SER A 2 -7.67 -31.81 46.19
CA SER A 2 -8.22 -31.25 44.94
C SER A 2 -7.31 -30.54 43.91
N LEU A 3 -7.00 -31.26 42.81
CA LEU A 3 -7.01 -30.69 41.45
C LEU A 3 -8.44 -30.29 41.07
N PRO A 4 -8.65 -29.30 40.20
CA PRO A 4 -9.08 -29.59 38.81
C PRO A 4 -8.59 -28.47 37.83
N THR A 5 -8.68 -28.46 36.50
CA THR A 5 -9.11 -29.33 35.39
C THR A 5 -8.69 -28.58 34.12
N GLN A 6 -8.17 -29.29 33.12
CA GLN A 6 -8.10 -28.77 31.75
C GLN A 6 -9.48 -28.95 31.08
N PRO A 7 -9.92 -28.06 30.18
CA PRO A 7 -10.81 -28.46 29.10
C PRO A 7 -10.08 -28.41 27.76
N ARG A 8 -9.80 -29.60 27.25
CA ARG A 8 -9.52 -29.90 25.84
C ARG A 8 -10.85 -29.77 25.08
N ARG A 9 -10.94 -28.94 24.03
CA ARG A 9 -12.01 -29.06 23.03
C ARG A 9 -11.45 -29.19 21.62
N ARG A 10 -12.02 -30.17 20.93
CA ARG A 10 -11.60 -30.89 19.73
C ARG A 10 -12.13 -30.19 18.46
N THR A 11 -11.31 -30.20 17.41
CA THR A 11 -11.61 -30.44 15.97
C THR A 11 -12.86 -29.81 15.32
N SER A 12 -12.63 -29.02 14.25
CA SER A 12 -13.06 -29.30 12.84
C SER A 12 -13.11 -27.98 12.03
N VAL A 13 -12.24 -27.78 11.04
CA VAL A 13 -12.45 -28.02 9.59
C VAL A 13 -13.15 -26.83 8.88
N VAL A 14 -12.39 -26.21 7.96
CA VAL A 14 -12.81 -25.57 6.69
C VAL A 14 -13.30 -24.11 6.71
N HIS A 15 -12.47 -23.30 6.03
CA HIS A 15 -12.79 -22.15 5.18
C HIS A 15 -13.73 -21.08 5.75
N LEU A 16 -13.14 -20.05 6.36
CA LEU A 16 -13.46 -18.67 6.01
C LEU A 16 -12.29 -17.78 6.40
N PHE A 17 -11.82 -17.04 5.39
CA PHE A 17 -10.73 -16.08 5.38
C PHE A 17 -10.82 -15.16 6.62
N ASN A 18 -9.95 -15.42 7.59
CA ASN A 18 -10.22 -15.06 8.99
C ASN A 18 -9.71 -13.65 9.34
N SER A 19 -10.59 -12.65 9.25
CA SER A 19 -10.34 -11.28 9.74
C SER A 19 -9.92 -11.23 11.22
N SER A 20 -10.21 -12.27 12.01
CA SER A 20 -9.79 -12.35 13.41
C SER A 20 -8.32 -12.76 13.61
N GLN A 21 -7.62 -13.29 12.60
CA GLN A 21 -6.16 -13.50 12.70
C GLN A 21 -5.39 -12.19 12.54
N LEU A 22 -5.80 -11.32 11.60
CA LEU A 22 -5.24 -9.97 11.53
C LEU A 22 -5.56 -9.16 12.78
N LEU A 23 -6.77 -9.32 13.34
CA LEU A 23 -7.12 -8.67 14.60
C LEU A 23 -6.27 -9.20 15.77
N LYS A 24 -5.95 -10.50 15.83
CA LYS A 24 -5.08 -11.07 16.88
C LYS A 24 -3.61 -10.65 16.75
N GLU A 25 -3.10 -10.50 15.53
CA GLU A 25 -1.76 -9.92 15.28
C GLU A 25 -1.73 -8.41 15.57
N LEU A 26 -2.80 -7.66 15.26
CA LEU A 26 -2.94 -6.25 15.61
C LEU A 26 -3.16 -6.03 17.12
N PHE A 27 -3.83 -6.94 17.83
CA PHE A 27 -4.01 -6.87 19.28
C PHE A 27 -2.78 -7.38 20.07
N GLN A 28 -1.86 -8.10 19.42
CA GLN A 28 -0.52 -8.38 19.95
C GLN A 28 0.41 -7.17 19.90
N PHE A 29 -0.03 -6.05 19.30
CA PHE A 29 0.62 -4.75 19.44
C PHE A 29 0.35 -4.15 20.84
N LYS A 30 0.60 -4.94 21.90
CA LYS A 30 0.73 -4.44 23.26
C LYS A 30 2.07 -3.72 23.36
N VAL A 31 2.11 -2.49 22.86
CA VAL A 31 3.14 -1.53 23.26
C VAL A 31 2.88 -1.29 24.75
N GLU A 32 3.64 -1.98 25.61
CA GLU A 32 3.62 -1.61 27.03
C GLU A 32 3.94 -0.12 27.12
N PRO A 33 3.10 0.69 27.79
CA PRO A 33 3.33 2.11 27.90
C PRO A 33 4.69 2.31 28.57
N TYR A 34 5.58 3.01 27.86
CA TYR A 34 6.85 3.45 28.41
C TYR A 34 6.55 4.43 29.54
N HIS A 35 6.65 3.98 30.78
CA HIS A 35 6.58 4.86 31.93
C HIS A 35 7.94 5.53 32.09
N VAL A 36 7.96 6.85 31.93
CA VAL A 36 9.13 7.68 32.21
C VAL A 36 9.47 7.51 33.69
N GLY A 37 10.50 6.71 34.02
CA GLY A 37 10.91 6.45 35.40
C GLY A 37 11.32 5.01 35.75
N ASP A 38 11.11 4.02 34.86
CA ASP A 38 11.53 2.64 35.14
C ASP A 38 13.06 2.47 34.99
N PRO A 39 13.81 2.08 36.05
CA PRO A 39 15.27 2.11 36.03
C PRO A 39 15.94 1.05 35.14
N TYR A 40 15.24 -0.01 34.72
CA TYR A 40 15.85 -1.11 33.97
C TYR A 40 14.85 -1.80 33.04
N VAL A 41 14.78 -1.34 31.79
CA VAL A 41 14.40 -2.23 30.68
C VAL A 41 15.69 -2.93 30.24
N PRO A 42 15.79 -4.26 30.34
CA PRO A 42 17.02 -4.91 29.92
C PRO A 42 17.20 -4.78 28.41
N LEU A 43 18.42 -4.43 27.97
CA LEU A 43 18.77 -4.09 26.58
C LEU A 43 18.31 -5.14 25.55
N TYR A 44 18.28 -6.42 25.91
CA TYR A 44 17.80 -7.49 25.03
C TYR A 44 16.29 -7.37 24.71
N LYS A 45 15.46 -6.87 25.64
CA LYS A 45 14.02 -6.67 25.40
C LYS A 45 13.73 -5.49 24.48
N GLU A 46 14.63 -4.51 24.41
CA GLU A 46 14.51 -3.37 23.50
C GLU A 46 14.79 -3.79 22.06
N HIS A 47 15.89 -4.53 21.84
CA HIS A 47 16.21 -5.09 20.53
C HIS A 47 15.07 -5.95 19.97
N ASP A 48 14.49 -6.83 20.78
CA ASP A 48 13.36 -7.65 20.34
C ASP A 48 12.11 -6.83 20.00
N ARG A 49 11.86 -5.71 20.69
CA ARG A 49 10.74 -4.81 20.38
C ARG A 49 10.98 -4.07 19.06
N ILE A 50 12.18 -3.55 18.84
CA ILE A 50 12.55 -2.85 17.60
C ILE A 50 12.48 -3.81 16.41
N ILE A 51 13.02 -5.02 16.52
CA ILE A 51 12.97 -6.03 15.45
C ILE A 51 11.53 -6.40 15.11
N ARG A 52 10.66 -6.57 16.12
CA ARG A 52 9.23 -6.83 15.90
C ARG A 52 8.51 -5.67 15.23
N ALA A 53 8.76 -4.44 15.68
CA ALA A 53 8.17 -3.23 15.09
C ALA A 53 8.60 -3.05 13.64
N ILE A 54 9.90 -3.14 13.34
CA ILE A 54 10.44 -3.05 11.97
C ILE A 54 9.83 -4.15 11.10
N ARG A 55 9.80 -5.41 11.56
CA ARG A 55 9.21 -6.52 10.80
C ARG A 55 7.75 -6.26 10.45
N SER A 56 6.96 -5.77 11.41
CA SER A 56 5.54 -5.47 11.20
C SER A 56 5.36 -4.34 10.18
N SER A 57 6.08 -3.23 10.35
CA SER A 57 6.01 -2.08 9.44
C SER A 57 6.47 -2.42 8.02
N VAL A 58 7.60 -3.11 7.88
CA VAL A 58 8.13 -3.56 6.58
C VAL A 58 7.14 -4.51 5.91
N ARG A 59 6.59 -5.49 6.64
CA ARG A 59 5.60 -6.43 6.07
C ARG A 59 4.38 -5.71 5.53
N HIS A 60 3.83 -4.76 6.29
CA HIS A 60 2.65 -4.00 5.87
C HIS A 60 2.94 -3.11 4.65
N SER A 61 4.04 -2.35 4.69
CA SER A 61 4.46 -1.47 3.59
C SER A 61 4.77 -2.26 2.31
N LEU A 62 5.53 -3.36 2.40
CA LEU A 62 5.84 -4.19 1.24
C LEU A 62 4.60 -4.84 0.64
N THR A 63 3.63 -5.25 1.47
CA THR A 63 2.36 -5.80 0.96
C THR A 63 1.59 -4.76 0.16
N SER A 64 1.47 -3.52 0.66
CA SER A 64 0.81 -2.44 -0.07
C SER A 64 1.55 -2.09 -1.37
N MET A 65 2.88 -1.97 -1.31
CA MET A 65 3.70 -1.65 -2.48
C MET A 65 3.67 -2.76 -3.53
N PHE A 66 3.63 -4.03 -3.11
CA PHE A 66 3.47 -5.17 -4.01
C PHE A 66 2.17 -5.08 -4.79
N VAL A 67 1.04 -4.85 -4.11
CA VAL A 67 -0.26 -4.73 -4.77
C VAL A 67 -0.26 -3.58 -5.78
N THR A 68 0.25 -2.41 -5.39
CA THR A 68 0.34 -1.25 -6.29
C THR A 68 1.20 -1.54 -7.53
N SER A 69 2.40 -2.12 -7.34
CA SER A 69 3.30 -2.49 -8.45
C SER A 69 2.70 -3.58 -9.33
N ALA A 70 2.05 -4.59 -8.73
CA ALA A 70 1.38 -5.66 -9.46
C ALA A 70 0.23 -5.12 -10.32
N THR A 71 -0.63 -4.26 -9.79
CA THR A 71 -1.71 -3.63 -10.57
C THR A 71 -1.14 -2.78 -11.71
N THR A 72 -0.04 -2.07 -11.49
CA THR A 72 0.64 -1.28 -12.52
C THR A 72 1.21 -2.18 -13.62
N ALA A 73 1.87 -3.28 -13.24
CA ALA A 73 2.41 -4.26 -14.18
C ALA A 73 1.28 -4.94 -14.98
N VAL A 74 0.17 -5.30 -14.34
CA VAL A 74 -1.01 -5.90 -15.01
C VAL A 74 -1.62 -4.92 -16.02
N ALA A 75 -1.72 -3.64 -15.69
CA ALA A 75 -2.21 -2.62 -16.62
C ALA A 75 -1.33 -2.53 -17.88
N PHE A 76 -0.01 -2.56 -17.72
CA PHE A 76 0.89 -2.62 -18.87
C PHE A 76 0.77 -3.95 -19.62
N ILE A 77 0.68 -5.08 -18.90
CA ILE A 77 0.52 -6.41 -19.51
C ILE A 77 -0.77 -6.50 -20.34
N SER A 78 -1.85 -5.85 -19.93
CA SER A 78 -3.09 -5.77 -20.72
C SER A 78 -2.87 -5.17 -22.11
N ASN A 79 -1.87 -4.29 -22.27
CA ASN A 79 -1.54 -3.69 -23.56
C ASN A 79 -0.76 -4.65 -24.49
N LEU A 80 -0.27 -5.81 -24.00
CA LEU A 80 0.34 -6.84 -24.86
C LEU A 80 -0.68 -7.50 -25.80
N THR A 81 -1.97 -7.48 -25.46
CA THR A 81 -3.03 -8.05 -26.29
C THR A 81 -3.23 -7.27 -27.60
N SER A 82 -2.79 -6.01 -27.66
CA SER A 82 -2.89 -5.18 -28.86
C SER A 82 -2.03 -5.70 -30.01
N TYR A 83 -2.52 -5.55 -31.25
CA TYR A 83 -1.80 -5.93 -32.48
C TYR A 83 -0.61 -4.99 -32.79
N ILE A 84 -0.59 -3.78 -32.22
CA ILE A 84 0.42 -2.76 -32.51
C ILE A 84 1.75 -3.12 -31.82
N ILE A 85 2.76 -3.46 -32.62
CA ILE A 85 4.08 -3.95 -32.14
C ILE A 85 4.78 -2.99 -31.16
N VAL A 86 4.68 -1.67 -31.40
CA VAL A 86 5.30 -0.64 -30.55
C VAL A 86 4.72 -0.67 -29.13
N LEU A 87 3.41 -0.84 -29.00
CA LEU A 87 2.74 -0.92 -27.71
C LEU A 87 3.16 -2.17 -26.92
N ARG A 88 3.36 -3.29 -27.62
CA ARG A 88 3.82 -4.54 -27.00
C ARG A 88 5.23 -4.41 -26.43
N CYS A 89 6.15 -3.85 -27.21
CA CYS A 89 7.54 -3.64 -26.79
C CYS A 89 7.60 -2.71 -25.56
N PHE A 90 6.88 -1.60 -25.61
CA PHE A 90 6.76 -0.68 -24.49
C PHE A 90 6.19 -1.35 -23.24
N ALA A 91 5.11 -2.13 -23.41
CA ALA A 91 4.44 -2.79 -22.30
C ALA A 91 5.34 -3.81 -21.59
N ILE A 92 6.11 -4.62 -22.33
CA ILE A 92 7.07 -5.57 -21.75
C ILE A 92 8.16 -4.83 -20.98
N TYR A 93 8.74 -3.78 -21.58
CA TYR A 93 9.77 -2.98 -20.93
C TYR A 93 9.28 -2.30 -19.65
N ALA A 94 8.10 -1.69 -19.70
CA ALA A 94 7.48 -1.02 -18.56
C ALA A 94 7.15 -2.03 -17.45
N ALA A 95 6.57 -3.19 -17.78
CA ALA A 95 6.26 -4.23 -16.81
C ALA A 95 7.51 -4.76 -16.09
N ILE A 96 8.59 -5.03 -16.84
CA ILE A 96 9.88 -5.44 -16.25
C ILE A 96 10.43 -4.35 -15.34
N THR A 97 10.42 -3.10 -15.79
CA THR A 97 10.91 -1.95 -15.00
C THR A 97 10.16 -1.82 -13.68
N VAL A 98 8.84 -1.98 -13.68
CA VAL A 98 8.01 -1.93 -12.46
C VAL A 98 8.37 -3.07 -11.49
N VAL A 99 8.58 -4.29 -12.00
CA VAL A 99 8.97 -5.44 -11.17
C VAL A 99 10.36 -5.24 -10.57
N ILE A 100 11.34 -4.79 -11.36
CA ILE A 100 12.70 -4.50 -10.89
C ILE A 100 12.65 -3.40 -9.83
N ASN A 101 11.89 -2.33 -10.07
CA ASN A 101 11.72 -1.24 -9.10
C ASN A 101 11.15 -1.74 -7.77
N TYR A 102 10.16 -2.65 -7.80
CA TYR A 102 9.64 -3.26 -6.59
C TYR A 102 10.70 -4.05 -5.81
N VAL A 103 11.50 -4.87 -6.50
CA VAL A 103 12.59 -5.64 -5.86
C VAL A 103 13.63 -4.70 -5.25
N LEU A 104 14.00 -3.63 -5.96
CA LEU A 104 14.93 -2.61 -5.48
C LEU A 104 14.40 -1.95 -4.19
N VAL A 105 13.14 -1.51 -4.19
CA VAL A 105 12.50 -0.90 -3.02
C VAL A 105 12.40 -1.89 -1.87
N ALA A 106 12.07 -3.16 -2.14
CA ALA A 106 11.96 -4.18 -1.10
C ALA A 106 13.27 -4.43 -0.34
N LEU A 107 14.42 -4.25 -1.00
CA LEU A 107 15.75 -4.33 -0.42
C LEU A 107 16.18 -3.02 0.25
N LEU A 108 15.87 -1.87 -0.37
CA LEU A 108 16.24 -0.55 0.13
C LEU A 108 15.45 -0.15 1.37
N LEU A 109 14.19 -0.56 1.49
CA LEU A 109 13.32 -0.20 2.62
C LEU A 109 13.90 -0.64 3.98
N PRO A 110 14.27 -1.92 4.21
CA PRO A 110 14.90 -2.32 5.48
C PRO A 110 16.31 -1.72 5.64
N SER A 111 17.07 -1.55 4.55
CA SER A 111 18.42 -0.97 4.58
C SER A 111 18.42 0.50 5.03
N THR A 112 17.47 1.28 4.53
CA THR A 112 17.30 2.69 4.92
C THR A 112 16.73 2.84 6.33
N MET A 113 15.84 1.93 6.77
CA MET A 113 15.31 1.93 8.14
C MET A 113 16.39 1.71 9.20
N THR A 114 17.31 0.77 8.98
CA THR A 114 18.42 0.53 9.93
C THR A 114 19.42 1.69 9.95
N LEU A 115 19.64 2.34 8.80
CA LEU A 115 20.53 3.49 8.68
C LEU A 115 19.92 4.75 9.33
N CYS A 116 18.62 5.01 9.14
CA CYS A 116 17.92 6.16 9.72
C CYS A 116 17.78 6.06 11.24
N CYS A 117 17.77 4.85 11.80
CA CYS A 117 17.67 4.64 13.24
C CYS A 117 18.91 5.13 14.01
N LYS A 118 20.03 5.40 13.33
CA LYS A 118 21.32 5.65 13.99
C LYS A 118 21.66 7.12 14.27
N GLU A 119 21.23 8.13 13.48
CA GLU A 119 21.85 9.47 13.65
C GLU A 119 21.00 10.75 13.41
N THR A 120 19.99 10.84 12.52
CA THR A 120 19.67 12.19 11.97
C THR A 120 18.18 12.57 11.80
N TYR A 121 17.22 11.70 12.15
CA TYR A 121 15.81 11.93 11.73
C TYR A 121 15.01 12.96 12.57
N ARG A 122 15.50 13.37 13.74
CA ARG A 122 14.78 14.29 14.66
C ARG A 122 14.64 15.73 14.13
N ARG A 123 15.41 16.11 13.09
CA ARG A 123 15.48 17.51 12.63
C ARG A 123 14.66 17.79 11.36
N PHE A 124 14.20 16.77 10.63
CA PHE A 124 13.67 16.95 9.28
C PHE A 124 12.15 16.83 9.13
N ILE A 125 11.45 16.28 10.13
CA ILE A 125 9.98 16.20 10.11
C ILE A 125 9.43 17.11 11.21
N PRO A 126 9.20 18.41 10.95
CA PRO A 126 8.19 19.13 11.71
C PRO A 126 6.87 18.36 11.52
N GLU A 127 6.18 18.04 12.61
CA GLU A 127 4.92 17.30 12.60
C GLU A 127 4.02 17.79 11.46
N PHE A 128 3.49 16.85 10.69
CA PHE A 128 2.37 17.08 9.76
C PHE A 128 1.10 17.34 10.60
N GLU A 129 1.10 18.42 11.39
CA GLU A 129 -0.01 18.94 12.22
C GLU A 129 -1.24 19.34 11.38
N THR A 130 -1.15 19.19 10.06
CA THR A 130 -2.24 19.29 9.10
C THR A 130 -3.08 18.02 9.00
N ALA A 131 -2.57 16.84 9.41
CA ALA A 131 -3.30 15.58 9.38
C ALA A 131 -4.60 15.60 10.22
N PRO A 132 -4.62 16.06 11.50
CA PRO A 132 -5.85 16.10 12.29
C PRO A 132 -6.86 17.12 11.73
N LYS A 133 -6.37 18.27 11.23
CA LYS A 133 -7.21 19.29 10.58
C LYS A 133 -7.84 18.76 9.29
N LEU A 134 -7.07 18.04 8.47
CA LEU A 134 -7.55 17.43 7.23
C LEU A 134 -8.59 16.34 7.52
N ALA A 135 -8.34 15.50 8.53
CA ALA A 135 -9.29 14.47 8.95
C ALA A 135 -10.61 15.09 9.45
N TYR A 136 -10.55 16.17 10.23
CA TYR A 136 -11.72 16.91 10.69
C TYR A 136 -12.54 17.49 9.52
N ILE A 137 -11.86 18.11 8.54
CA ILE A 137 -12.50 18.68 7.34
C ILE A 137 -13.13 17.57 6.47
N MET A 138 -12.43 16.46 6.25
CA MET A 138 -12.93 15.29 5.52
C MET A 138 -14.20 14.70 6.16
N PHE A 139 -14.22 14.58 7.49
CA PHE A 139 -15.38 14.05 8.20
C PHE A 139 -16.58 14.99 8.11
N ARG A 140 -16.35 16.31 8.22
CA ARG A 140 -17.38 17.35 8.14
C ARG A 140 -18.07 17.41 6.78
N TYR A 141 -17.32 17.22 5.69
CA TYR A 141 -17.82 17.34 4.32
C TYR A 141 -18.04 16.00 3.60
N ARG A 142 -18.03 14.85 4.31
CA ARG A 142 -18.05 13.52 3.67
C ARG A 142 -19.13 13.36 2.60
N TYR A 143 -20.36 13.77 2.91
CA TYR A 143 -21.52 13.59 2.03
C TYR A 143 -21.42 14.49 0.79
N VAL A 144 -20.91 15.71 0.97
CA VAL A 144 -20.68 16.66 -0.12
C VAL A 144 -19.58 16.13 -1.06
N ILE A 145 -18.48 15.62 -0.50
CA ILE A 145 -17.37 15.03 -1.28
C ILE A 145 -17.84 13.82 -2.07
N THR A 146 -18.58 12.90 -1.45
CA THR A 146 -19.10 11.70 -2.14
C THR A 146 -20.10 12.05 -3.23
N ALA A 147 -21.01 13.00 -2.98
CA ALA A 147 -21.99 13.42 -3.98
C ALA A 147 -21.30 14.14 -5.15
N ALA A 148 -20.36 15.04 -4.88
CA ALA A 148 -19.59 15.73 -5.90
C ALA A 148 -18.77 14.76 -6.76
N ALA A 149 -18.10 13.78 -6.14
CA ALA A 149 -17.36 12.74 -6.86
C ALA A 149 -18.28 11.90 -7.75
N ALA A 150 -19.46 11.52 -7.27
CA ALA A 150 -20.43 10.76 -8.05
C ALA A 150 -21.00 11.57 -9.23
N VAL A 151 -21.34 12.85 -9.02
CA VAL A 151 -21.81 13.72 -10.10
C VAL A 151 -20.69 13.92 -11.14
N ALA A 152 -19.44 14.11 -10.70
CA ALA A 152 -18.30 14.25 -11.60
C ALA A 152 -18.05 12.99 -12.44
N THR A 153 -18.13 11.78 -11.86
CA THR A 153 -17.97 10.53 -12.62
C THR A 153 -19.11 10.32 -13.60
N VAL A 154 -20.36 10.55 -13.20
CA VAL A 154 -21.53 10.46 -14.11
C VAL A 154 -21.40 11.45 -15.27
N THR A 155 -21.01 12.69 -14.98
CA THR A 155 -20.80 13.72 -16.00
C THR A 155 -19.67 13.34 -16.95
N ALA A 156 -18.53 12.85 -16.44
CA ALA A 156 -17.40 12.40 -17.26
C ALA A 156 -17.78 11.22 -18.16
N VAL A 157 -18.56 10.26 -17.66
CA VAL A 157 -19.08 9.13 -18.44
C VAL A 157 -20.01 9.64 -19.54
N ILE A 158 -20.98 10.50 -19.22
CA ILE A 158 -21.91 11.08 -20.21
C ILE A 158 -21.14 11.82 -21.30
N ILE A 159 -20.16 12.66 -20.93
CA ILE A 159 -19.34 13.39 -21.91
C ILE A 159 -18.57 12.42 -22.81
N THR A 160 -17.92 11.40 -22.24
CA THR A 160 -17.11 10.43 -23.00
C THR A 160 -17.94 9.62 -24.01
N PHE A 161 -19.18 9.25 -23.65
CA PHE A 161 -20.02 8.37 -24.48
C PHE A 161 -21.03 9.10 -25.39
N VAL A 162 -21.51 10.30 -25.03
CA VAL A 162 -22.64 10.95 -25.76
C VAL A 162 -22.17 12.06 -26.71
N LYS A 163 -21.17 12.91 -26.38
CA LYS A 163 -20.70 14.02 -27.25
C LYS A 163 -19.29 14.53 -26.94
N PRO A 164 -18.45 14.82 -27.95
CA PRO A 164 -18.13 13.94 -29.07
C PRO A 164 -17.21 12.84 -28.52
N GLY A 165 -17.55 11.57 -28.76
CA GLY A 165 -16.63 10.47 -28.45
C GLY A 165 -15.27 10.73 -29.08
N LEU A 166 -14.18 10.24 -28.48
CA LEU A 166 -12.80 10.49 -28.93
C LEU A 166 -12.68 10.26 -30.45
N PRO A 167 -12.67 11.32 -31.28
CA PRO A 167 -12.60 11.14 -32.72
C PRO A 167 -11.20 10.65 -33.06
N MET A 168 -11.10 9.63 -33.91
CA MET A 168 -9.80 9.15 -34.37
C MET A 168 -9.08 10.29 -35.11
N PRO A 169 -7.76 10.47 -34.92
CA PRO A 169 -7.01 11.49 -35.63
C PRO A 169 -7.12 11.27 -37.14
N ARG A 170 -7.65 12.27 -37.86
CA ARG A 170 -7.94 12.18 -39.30
C ARG A 170 -6.70 12.41 -40.18
N TYR A 171 -5.63 12.96 -39.62
CA TYR A 171 -4.36 13.25 -40.31
C TYR A 171 -3.21 12.58 -39.57
N ASN A 172 -2.45 11.72 -40.27
CA ASN A 172 -1.30 11.00 -39.72
C ASN A 172 -0.03 11.37 -40.52
N PRO A 173 0.78 12.35 -40.07
CA PRO A 173 2.01 12.75 -40.77
C PRO A 173 3.08 11.65 -40.80
N ALA A 174 2.96 10.61 -39.97
CA ALA A 174 3.88 9.48 -39.94
C ALA A 174 3.83 8.58 -41.20
N LYS A 175 2.89 8.78 -42.13
CA LYS A 175 2.89 8.11 -43.44
C LYS A 175 3.85 8.72 -44.46
N VAL A 176 4.31 9.96 -44.26
CA VAL A 176 5.05 10.74 -45.28
C VAL A 176 6.56 10.50 -45.23
N SER A 177 7.08 9.91 -44.15
CA SER A 177 8.53 9.67 -43.95
C SER A 177 8.97 8.24 -44.27
N ALA A 178 8.09 7.41 -44.83
CA ALA A 178 8.35 6.01 -45.15
C ALA A 178 8.45 5.74 -46.68
N MET A 179 8.64 6.79 -47.47
CA MET A 179 8.93 6.74 -48.91
C MET A 179 10.29 7.39 -49.15
#